data_AF-A0A9D6YSR7-F1
#
_entry.id   AF-A0A9D6YSR7-F1
#
_cell.length_a   1.000
_cell.length_b   1.000
_cell.length_c   1.000
_cell.angle_alpha   90.00
_cell.angle_beta   90.00
_cell.angle_gamma   90.00
#
_symmetry.space_group_name_H-M   'P 1'
#
loop_
_entity.id
_entity.type
_entity.pdbx_description
1 polymer ?
#
loop_
_entity_poly.entity_id
_entity_poly.type
_entity_poly.pdbx_seq_one_letter_code
_entity_poly.pdbx_strand_id
1 'polypeptide(L)'
;MDASAEILEWRKPLELFQLCDFIVGTRPGTRIRTFRRLVKFPPLQKEVDKIHLMELKENISASEIRERLKTGKPVDKLLPRAVENYIRREGLYK
;
A
#
# COMPACT_ATOMS: atom_id res chain seq x y z
N MET A 1 8.49 0.25 -5.14
CA MET A 1 8.28 -1.18 -4.89
C MET A 1 7.16 -1.28 -3.88
N ASP A 2 6.16 -2.14 -4.09
CA ASP A 2 5.01 -2.24 -3.18
C ASP A 2 5.39 -3.07 -1.95
N ALA A 3 5.09 -2.56 -0.74
CA ALA A 3 5.50 -3.15 0.55
C ALA A 3 5.05 -4.61 0.73
N SER A 4 3.97 -5.04 0.05
CA SER A 4 3.50 -6.41 0.12
C SER A 4 4.54 -7.41 -0.41
N ALA A 5 5.33 -7.04 -1.44
CA ALA A 5 6.34 -7.91 -2.06
C ALA A 5 7.48 -8.32 -1.11
N GLU A 6 7.68 -7.59 -0.02
CA GLU A 6 8.79 -7.76 0.94
C GLU A 6 8.29 -8.26 2.31
N ILE A 7 7.01 -8.59 2.46
CA ILE A 7 6.42 -8.94 3.76
C ILE A 7 7.11 -10.12 4.48
N LEU A 8 7.72 -11.04 3.73
CA LEU A 8 8.49 -12.16 4.29
C LEU A 8 9.90 -11.75 4.78
N GLU A 9 10.33 -10.55 4.44
CA GLU A 9 11.62 -9.96 4.83
C GLU A 9 11.46 -9.04 6.05
N TRP A 10 10.23 -8.81 6.51
CA TRP A 10 9.96 -8.03 7.71
C TRP A 10 10.51 -8.69 8.96
N ARG A 11 10.69 -7.92 10.03
CA ARG A 11 11.13 -8.45 11.32
C ARG A 11 10.06 -9.40 11.86
N LYS A 12 10.41 -10.69 12.02
CA LYS A 12 9.56 -11.76 12.58
C LYS A 12 8.20 -11.85 11.86
N PRO A 13 8.18 -12.15 10.55
CA PRO A 13 6.96 -12.06 9.76
C PRO A 13 5.91 -13.08 10.21
N LEU A 14 6.33 -14.28 10.62
CA LEU A 14 5.45 -15.34 11.10
C LEU A 14 4.69 -14.95 12.37
N GLU A 15 5.33 -14.22 13.29
CA GLU A 15 4.66 -13.72 14.50
C GLU A 15 3.53 -12.77 14.12
N LEU A 16 3.74 -11.93 13.10
CA LEU A 16 2.70 -11.01 12.64
C LEU A 16 1.46 -11.76 12.11
N PHE A 17 1.65 -12.81 11.30
CA PHE A 17 0.55 -13.64 10.78
C PHE A 17 -0.22 -14.41 11.86
N GLN A 18 0.35 -14.57 13.06
CA GLN A 18 -0.37 -15.12 14.20
C GLN A 18 -1.20 -14.08 14.95
N LEU A 19 -0.78 -12.81 14.92
CA LEU A 19 -1.37 -11.72 15.70
C LEU A 19 -2.58 -11.05 15.01
N CYS A 20 -2.63 -11.06 13.68
CA CYS A 20 -3.71 -10.39 12.93
C CYS A 20 -3.97 -11.02 11.56
N ASP A 21 -5.09 -10.59 10.97
CA ASP A 21 -5.43 -10.87 9.59
C ASP A 21 -4.74 -9.89 8.64
N PHE A 22 -4.30 -10.38 7.49
CA PHE A 22 -3.56 -9.62 6.50
C PHE A 22 -4.42 -9.35 5.27
N ILE A 23 -4.57 -8.06 4.94
CA ILE A 23 -5.19 -7.64 3.68
C ILE A 23 -4.09 -7.22 2.71
N VAL A 24 -3.87 -8.03 1.68
CA VAL A 24 -2.97 -7.72 0.57
C VAL A 24 -3.75 -6.92 -0.46
N GLY A 25 -3.56 -5.60 -0.46
CA GLY A 25 -4.11 -4.72 -1.48
C GLY A 25 -3.35 -4.84 -2.81
N THR A 26 -4.04 -5.12 -3.91
CA THR A 26 -3.47 -5.06 -5.27
C THR A 26 -4.00 -3.87 -6.03
N ARG A 27 -3.09 -3.11 -6.65
CA ARG A 27 -3.44 -2.02 -7.56
C ARG A 27 -3.65 -2.54 -8.98
N PRO A 28 -4.42 -1.82 -9.82
CA PRO A 28 -4.59 -2.16 -11.23
C PRO A 28 -3.22 -2.21 -11.93
N GLY A 29 -2.97 -3.29 -12.66
CA GLY A 29 -1.69 -3.51 -13.35
C GLY A 29 -0.59 -4.18 -12.51
N THR A 30 -0.79 -4.39 -11.20
CA THR A 30 0.17 -5.11 -10.34
C THR A 30 -0.09 -6.63 -10.38
N ARG A 31 0.98 -7.43 -10.48
CA ARG A 31 0.87 -8.90 -10.49
C ARG A 31 0.63 -9.43 -9.06
N ILE A 32 -0.33 -10.35 -8.90
CA ILE A 32 -0.72 -11.05 -7.64
C ILE A 32 0.39 -12.04 -7.15
N ARG A 33 1.66 -11.81 -7.50
CA ARG A 33 2.79 -12.69 -7.20
C ARG A 33 3.01 -12.83 -5.71
N THR A 34 2.88 -11.73 -4.96
CA THR A 34 3.03 -11.71 -3.52
C THR A 34 2.04 -12.63 -2.82
N PHE A 35 0.74 -12.46 -3.08
CA PHE A 35 -0.30 -13.29 -2.48
C PHE A 35 -0.07 -14.77 -2.79
N ARG A 36 0.22 -15.10 -4.06
CA ARG A 36 0.56 -16.48 -4.47
C ARG A 36 1.77 -17.04 -3.72
N ARG A 37 2.78 -16.22 -3.42
CA ARG A 37 3.96 -16.64 -2.66
C ARG A 37 3.59 -16.93 -1.20
N LEU A 38 2.76 -16.07 -0.60
CA LEU A 38 2.30 -16.22 0.79
C LEU A 38 1.47 -17.48 1.00
N VAL A 39 0.46 -17.72 0.16
CA VAL A 39 -0.41 -18.90 0.30
C VAL A 39 0.31 -20.22 0.05
N LYS A 40 1.44 -20.19 -0.68
CA LYS A 40 2.29 -21.37 -0.91
C LYS A 40 3.43 -21.50 0.10
N PHE A 41 3.61 -20.54 0.99
CA PHE A 41 4.73 -20.55 1.91
C PHE A 41 4.45 -21.56 3.04
N PRO A 42 5.24 -22.66 3.16
CA PRO A 42 4.91 -23.73 4.09
C PRO A 42 4.69 -23.29 5.55
N PRO A 43 5.49 -22.35 6.10
CA PRO A 43 5.29 -21.85 7.46
C PRO A 43 3.97 -21.12 7.70
N LEU A 44 3.25 -20.71 6.65
CA LEU A 44 1.96 -20.00 6.76
C LEU A 44 0.77 -20.88 6.41
N GLN A 45 0.94 -22.20 6.22
CA GLN A 45 -0.15 -23.06 5.79
C GLN A 45 -1.34 -23.08 6.76
N LYS A 46 -1.10 -22.85 8.06
CA LYS A 46 -2.16 -22.81 9.08
C LYS A 46 -2.85 -21.45 9.16
N GLU A 47 -2.21 -20.42 8.61
CA GLU A 47 -2.62 -19.02 8.69
C GLU A 47 -3.10 -18.49 7.33
N VAL A 48 -3.12 -19.32 6.27
CA VAL A 48 -3.57 -18.93 4.92
C VAL A 48 -4.96 -18.30 4.93
N ASP A 49 -5.88 -18.82 5.75
CA ASP A 49 -7.25 -18.30 5.86
C ASP A 49 -7.31 -16.87 6.42
N LYS A 50 -6.24 -16.41 7.08
CA LYS A 50 -6.08 -15.04 7.59
C LYS A 50 -5.46 -14.10 6.56
N ILE A 51 -5.16 -14.57 5.35
CA ILE A 51 -4.55 -13.77 4.29
C ILE A 51 -5.62 -13.51 3.21
N HIS A 52 -6.04 -12.26 3.11
CA HIS A 52 -7.07 -11.82 2.19
C HIS A 52 -6.48 -10.98 1.05
N LEU A 53 -7.06 -11.10 -0.13
CA LEU A 53 -6.73 -10.27 -1.28
C LEU A 53 -7.82 -9.21 -1.46
N MET A 54 -7.43 -7.95 -1.65
CA MET A 54 -8.36 -6.87 -1.95
C MET A 54 -7.87 -6.08 -3.17
N GLU A 55 -8.74 -5.89 -4.14
CA GLU A 55 -8.44 -5.02 -5.28
C GLU A 55 -8.72 -3.56 -4.92
N LEU A 56 -7.68 -2.73 -5.06
CA LEU A 56 -7.77 -1.29 -4.89
C LEU A 56 -8.21 -0.66 -6.21
N LYS A 57 -9.21 0.22 -6.16
CA LYS A 57 -9.75 0.89 -7.35
C LYS A 57 -8.88 2.07 -7.82
N GLU A 58 -8.14 2.67 -6.89
CA GLU A 58 -7.40 3.90 -7.14
C GLU A 58 -5.92 3.62 -7.36
N ASN A 59 -5.36 4.25 -8.39
CA ASN A 59 -3.93 4.22 -8.66
C ASN A 59 -3.30 5.57 -8.34
N ILE A 60 -3.32 5.95 -7.05
CA ILE A 60 -2.75 7.22 -6.56
C ILE A 60 -1.40 6.95 -5.89
N SER A 61 -0.39 7.76 -6.15
CA SER A 61 0.93 7.66 -5.50
C SER A 61 1.39 8.97 -4.86
N ALA A 62 2.02 8.87 -3.69
CA ALA A 62 2.57 10.04 -3.00
C ALA A 62 3.67 10.73 -3.82
N SER A 63 4.45 9.99 -4.61
CA SER A 63 5.46 10.56 -5.50
C SER A 63 4.84 11.45 -6.57
N GLU A 64 3.77 11.00 -7.22
CA GLU A 64 3.03 11.81 -8.20
C GLU A 64 2.41 13.05 -7.56
N ILE A 65 1.79 12.91 -6.38
CA ILE A 65 1.21 14.04 -5.64
C ILE A 65 2.27 15.11 -5.35
N ARG A 66 3.44 14.71 -4.81
CA ARG A 66 4.52 15.65 -4.51
C ARG A 66 5.06 16.33 -5.77
N GLU A 67 5.18 15.61 -6.87
CA GLU A 67 5.63 16.18 -8.15
C GLU A 67 4.63 17.20 -8.72
N ARG A 68 3.33 16.89 -8.65
CA ARG A 68 2.28 17.84 -9.05
C ARG A 68 2.32 19.10 -8.20
N LEU A 69 2.46 18.96 -6.88
CA LEU A 69 2.56 20.10 -5.95
C LEU A 69 3.77 20.99 -6.27
N LYS A 70 4.95 20.40 -6.50
CA LYS A 70 6.16 21.13 -6.90
C LYS A 70 6.00 21.88 -8.22
N THR A 71 5.32 21.27 -9.19
CA THR A 71 5.11 21.83 -10.53
C THR A 71 3.88 22.73 -10.63
N GLY A 72 3.22 23.05 -9.51
CA GLY A 72 2.02 23.89 -9.47
C GLY A 72 0.79 23.26 -10.13
N LYS A 73 0.80 21.94 -10.38
CA LYS A 73 -0.31 21.21 -11.00
C LYS A 73 -1.41 20.92 -9.97
N PRO A 74 -2.69 20.90 -10.40
CA PRO A 74 -3.80 20.56 -9.52
C PRO A 74 -3.71 19.12 -8.98
N VAL A 75 -4.10 18.95 -7.72
CA VAL A 75 -4.19 17.66 -7.01
C VAL A 75 -5.62 17.37 -6.52
N ASP A 76 -6.61 18.09 -7.06
CA ASP A 76 -8.02 17.90 -6.76
C ASP A 76 -8.41 16.43 -6.95
N LYS A 77 -9.20 15.89 -6.02
CA LYS A 77 -9.67 14.50 -5.99
C LYS A 77 -8.57 13.45 -5.76
N LEU A 78 -7.30 13.81 -5.63
CA LEU A 78 -6.23 12.89 -5.22
C LEU A 78 -6.06 12.82 -3.71
N LEU A 79 -6.48 13.87 -3.01
CA LEU A 79 -6.34 14.05 -1.57
C LEU A 79 -7.69 14.53 -0.99
N PRO A 80 -7.97 14.24 0.29
CA PRO A 80 -9.00 14.97 1.01
C PRO A 80 -8.68 16.47 1.05
N ARG A 81 -9.69 17.32 0.86
CA ARG A 81 -9.53 18.80 0.82
C ARG A 81 -8.85 19.37 2.07
N ALA A 82 -9.09 18.76 3.23
CA ALA A 82 -8.43 19.16 4.48
C ALA A 82 -6.90 18.98 4.43
N VAL A 83 -6.41 17.93 3.77
CA VAL A 83 -4.98 17.64 3.60
C VAL A 83 -4.34 18.62 2.62
N GLU A 84 -5.02 18.94 1.51
CA GLU A 84 -4.55 19.94 0.55
C GLU A 84 -4.42 21.33 1.20
N ASN A 85 -5.43 21.75 1.97
CA ASN A 85 -5.38 23.00 2.72
C ASN A 85 -4.21 23.05 3.70
N TYR A 86 -3.95 21.95 4.39
CA TYR A 86 -2.80 21.82 5.30
C TYR A 86 -1.47 21.99 4.53
N ILE A 87 -1.29 21.26 3.43
CA ILE A 87 -0.09 21.35 2.60
C ILE A 87 0.18 22.79 2.14
N ARG A 88 -0.87 23.51 1.70
CA ARG A 88 -0.75 24.91 1.27
C ARG A 88 -0.36 25.84 2.40
N ARG A 89 -1.00 25.69 3.57
CA ARG A 89 -0.75 26.53 4.76
C ARG A 89 0.67 26.37 5.29
N GLU A 90 1.15 25.14 5.37
CA GLU A 90 2.50 24.82 5.88
C GLU A 90 3.59 24.94 4.80
N GLY A 91 3.22 25.20 3.54
CA GLY A 91 4.17 25.33 2.44
C GLY A 91 4.93 24.04 2.08
N LEU A 92 4.33 22.87 2.31
CA LEU A 92 4.97 21.58 2.07
C LEU A 92 5.11 21.28 0.57
N TYR A 93 6.18 20.55 0.22
CA TYR A 93 6.43 20.04 -1.14
C TYR A 93 6.52 21.13 -2.22
N LYS A 94 6.98 22.32 -1.85
CA LYS A 94 7.44 23.37 -2.76
C LYS A 94 8.89 23.14 -3.17
#